data_AF-A0A8J3F3S1-F1
#
_entry.id   AF-A0A8J3F3S1-F1
#
_cell.length_a   1.000
_cell.length_b   1.000
_cell.length_c   1.000
_cell.angle_alpha   90.00
_cell.angle_beta   90.00
_cell.angle_gamma   90.00
#
_symmetry.space_group_name_H-M   'P 1'
#
loop_
_entity.id
_entity.type
_entity.pdbx_description
1 polymer ?
#
loop_
_entity_poly.entity_id
_entity_poly.type
_entity_poly.pdbx_seq_one_letter_code
_entity_poly.pdbx_strand_id
1 'polypeptide(L)'
;MLECHDGSIYTGIAVDVQARFARHQNGKGARYTRSHPPRRLLAVVAYPDRAAASRAEYTMKRLSAAQKRRFCMQKDQLWRVGRDQLS
;
A
#
# COMPACT_ATOMS: atom_id res chain seq x y z
N MET A 1 -1.50 -0.22 -0.07
CA MET A 1 -1.10 -0.92 1.17
C MET A 1 0.26 -1.55 0.95
N LEU A 2 1.18 -1.41 1.92
CA LEU A 2 2.55 -1.89 1.84
C LEU A 2 2.81 -2.94 2.94
N GLU A 3 3.60 -3.95 2.62
CA GLU A 3 4.24 -4.82 3.62
C GLU A 3 5.66 -4.34 3.86
N CYS A 4 6.03 -4.17 5.11
CA CYS A 4 7.36 -3.78 5.53
C CYS A 4 8.24 -5.02 5.83
N HIS A 5 9.55 -4.82 5.89
CA HIS A 5 10.50 -5.93 6.11
C HIS A 5 10.30 -6.66 7.45
N ASP A 6 9.77 -5.98 8.46
CA ASP A 6 9.42 -6.53 9.78
C ASP A 6 8.06 -7.27 9.79
N GLY A 7 7.39 -7.39 8.65
CA GLY A 7 6.05 -7.98 8.54
C GLY A 7 4.92 -7.06 8.98
N SER A 8 5.20 -5.81 9.35
CA SER A 8 4.17 -4.79 9.59
C SER A 8 3.50 -4.37 8.28
N ILE A 9 2.29 -3.82 8.39
CA ILE A 9 1.50 -3.37 7.24
C ILE A 9 1.22 -1.88 7.36
N TYR A 10 1.70 -1.12 6.37
CA TYR A 10 1.45 0.31 6.25
C TYR A 10 0.32 0.60 5.25
N THR A 11 -0.59 1.49 5.64
CA THR A 11 -1.72 1.96 4.82
C THR A 11 -1.61 3.46 4.59
N GLY A 12 -1.66 3.85 3.32
CA GLY A 12 -1.49 5.22 2.84
C GLY A 12 -2.30 5.45 1.58
N ILE A 13 -2.67 6.71 1.31
CA ILE A 13 -3.17 7.15 0.00
C ILE A 13 -2.07 7.84 -0.81
N ALA A 14 -2.14 7.73 -2.13
CA ALA A 14 -1.24 8.40 -3.06
C ALA A 14 -1.95 8.63 -4.39
N VAL A 15 -1.61 9.73 -5.07
CA VAL A 15 -2.01 9.96 -6.47
C VAL A 15 -1.16 9.08 -7.39
N ASP A 16 0.17 9.16 -7.22
CA ASP A 16 1.12 8.26 -7.88
C ASP A 16 1.64 7.24 -6.86
N VAL A 17 1.15 6.01 -6.96
CA VAL A 17 1.51 4.90 -6.06
C VAL A 17 2.96 4.46 -6.28
N GLN A 18 3.45 4.44 -7.52
CA GLN A 18 4.79 3.95 -7.85
C GLN A 18 5.85 4.93 -7.36
N ALA A 19 5.70 6.22 -7.69
CA ALA A 19 6.62 7.25 -7.20
C ALA A 19 6.62 7.30 -5.66
N ARG A 20 5.43 7.15 -5.04
CA ARG A 20 5.32 7.12 -3.58
C ARG A 20 6.04 5.91 -2.98
N PHE A 21 5.85 4.72 -3.56
CA PHE A 21 6.51 3.50 -3.11
C PHE A 21 8.04 3.58 -3.25
N ALA A 22 8.56 4.05 -4.39
CA ALA A 22 9.99 4.29 -4.60
C ALA A 22 10.58 5.28 -3.59
N ARG A 23 9.85 6.37 -3.27
CA ARG A 23 10.26 7.30 -2.20
C ARG A 23 10.32 6.64 -0.83
N HIS A 24 9.36 5.76 -0.50
CA HIS A 24 9.36 5.05 0.77
C HIS A 24 10.53 4.06 0.86
N GLN A 25 10.84 3.32 -0.20
CA GLN A 25 12.00 2.42 -0.24
C GLN A 25 13.33 3.17 -0.02
N ASN A 26 13.44 4.37 -0.58
CA ASN A 26 14.63 5.22 -0.44
C ASN A 26 14.68 6.03 0.88
N GLY A 27 13.84 5.73 1.87
CA GLY A 27 13.81 6.42 3.16
C GLY A 27 13.32 7.88 3.11
N LYS A 28 12.82 8.35 1.96
CA LYS A 28 12.28 9.71 1.72
C LYS A 28 10.75 9.78 1.83
N GLY A 29 10.17 8.79 2.53
CA GLY A 29 8.75 8.61 2.76
C GLY A 29 8.26 9.15 4.11
N ALA A 30 7.14 8.60 4.59
CA ALA A 30 6.62 8.94 5.92
C ALA A 30 7.59 8.49 7.04
N ARG A 31 7.51 9.16 8.21
CA ARG A 31 8.34 8.83 9.39
C ARG A 31 8.34 7.34 9.70
N TYR A 32 7.15 6.71 9.70
CA TYR A 32 7.02 5.27 9.98
C TYR A 32 7.81 4.39 9.01
N THR A 33 7.67 4.66 7.71
CA THR A 33 8.33 3.88 6.65
C THR A 33 9.83 4.14 6.53
N ARG A 34 10.36 5.19 7.17
CA ARG A 34 11.80 5.42 7.27
C ARG A 34 12.46 4.45 8.26
N SER A 35 11.75 4.13 9.35
CA SER A 35 12.18 3.11 10.33
C SER A 35 11.73 1.70 9.95
N HIS A 36 10.70 1.57 9.11
CA HIS A 36 10.16 0.29 8.64
C HIS A 36 10.04 0.33 7.11
N PRO A 37 11.15 0.13 6.38
CA PRO A 37 11.14 0.22 4.93
C PRO A 37 10.17 -0.80 4.31
N PRO A 38 9.37 -0.40 3.31
CA PRO A 38 8.44 -1.30 2.68
C PRO A 38 9.18 -2.28 1.75
N ARG A 39 8.84 -3.56 1.88
CA ARG A 39 9.35 -4.67 1.06
C ARG A 39 8.58 -4.80 -0.25
N ARG A 40 7.25 -4.69 -0.21
CA ARG A 40 6.37 -4.85 -1.39
C ARG A 40 5.04 -4.14 -1.25
N LEU A 41 4.39 -3.90 -2.40
CA LEU A 41 2.98 -3.54 -2.47
C LEU A 41 2.11 -4.78 -2.22
N LEU A 42 1.18 -4.70 -1.26
CA LEU A 42 0.20 -5.77 -0.99
C LEU A 42 -1.10 -5.58 -1.77
N ALA A 43 -1.59 -4.34 -1.86
CA ALA A 43 -2.83 -4.01 -2.54
C ALA A 43 -2.84 -2.53 -2.95
N VAL A 44 -3.53 -2.24 -4.04
CA VAL A 44 -3.81 -0.88 -4.52
C VAL A 44 -5.27 -0.84 -4.92
N VAL A 45 -6.00 0.15 -4.42
CA VAL A 45 -7.42 0.33 -4.70
C VAL A 45 -7.61 1.77 -5.18
N ALA A 46 -8.20 1.93 -6.35
CA ALA A 46 -8.53 3.24 -6.90
C ALA A 46 -9.83 3.76 -6.27
N TYR A 47 -9.85 5.06 -5.99
CA TYR A 47 -11.02 5.77 -5.50
C TYR A 47 -11.25 7.00 -6.38
N PRO A 48 -12.51 7.44 -6.56
CA PRO A 48 -12.85 8.53 -7.48
C PRO A 48 -12.24 9.87 -7.05
N ASP A 49 -12.03 10.08 -5.75
CA ASP A 49 -11.52 11.32 -5.19
C ASP A 49 -10.74 11.10 -3.89
N ARG A 50 -10.07 12.17 -3.44
CA ARG A 50 -9.28 12.17 -2.20
C ARG A 50 -10.14 11.89 -0.96
N ALA A 51 -11.39 12.35 -0.92
CA ALA A 51 -12.26 12.17 0.24
C ALA A 51 -12.68 10.70 0.39
N ALA A 52 -13.07 10.04 -0.70
CA ALA A 52 -13.34 8.61 -0.76
C ALA A 52 -12.11 7.79 -0.37
N ALA A 53 -10.94 8.11 -0.93
CA ALA A 53 -9.69 7.46 -0.56
C ALA A 53 -9.35 7.63 0.93
N SER A 54 -9.56 8.83 1.50
CA SER A 54 -9.27 9.10 2.90
C SER A 54 -10.22 8.37 3.86
N ARG A 55 -11.52 8.30 3.52
CA ARG A 55 -12.51 7.50 4.26
C ARG A 55 -12.13 6.02 4.25
N ALA A 56 -11.76 5.49 3.09
CA ALA A 56 -11.32 4.11 2.97
C ALA A 56 -10.03 3.85 3.77
N GLU A 57 -9.04 4.75 3.70
CA GLU A 57 -7.80 4.66 4.48
C GLU A 57 -8.09 4.66 5.98
N TYR A 58 -9.00 5.50 6.46
CA TYR A 58 -9.42 5.54 7.86
C TYR A 58 -9.99 4.19 8.31
N THR A 59 -10.90 3.60 7.52
CA THR A 59 -11.45 2.26 7.79
C THR A 59 -10.33 1.21 7.80
N MET A 60 -9.43 1.24 6.82
CA MET A 60 -8.31 0.30 6.71
C MET A 60 -7.35 0.39 7.89
N LYS A 61 -7.08 1.60 8.41
CA LYS A 61 -6.20 1.81 9.57
C LYS A 61 -6.72 1.11 10.83
N ARG A 62 -8.03 0.94 10.97
CA ARG A 62 -8.69 0.28 12.11
C ARG A 62 -8.69 -1.25 12.02
N LEU A 63 -8.37 -1.81 10.86
CA LEU A 63 -8.28 -3.26 10.68
C LEU A 63 -6.99 -3.82 11.29
N SER A 64 -7.09 -5.02 11.84
CA SER A 64 -5.92 -5.80 12.27
C SER A 64 -5.06 -6.20 11.08
N ALA A 65 -3.80 -6.57 11.32
CA ALA A 65 -2.92 -7.05 10.26
C ALA A 65 -3.49 -8.30 9.56
N ALA A 66 -4.15 -9.20 10.29
CA ALA A 66 -4.81 -10.37 9.72
C ALA A 66 -5.99 -9.99 8.80
N GLN A 67 -6.83 -9.04 9.23
CA GLN A 67 -7.94 -8.53 8.42
C GLN A 67 -7.43 -7.85 7.14
N LYS A 68 -6.35 -7.06 7.22
CA LYS A 68 -5.70 -6.45 6.06
C LYS A 68 -5.16 -7.48 5.06
N ARG A 69 -4.53 -8.56 5.55
CA ARG A 69 -4.06 -9.66 4.68
C ARG A 69 -5.23 -10.36 4.01
N ARG A 70 -6.31 -10.64 4.75
CA ARG A 70 -7.53 -11.23 4.18
C ARG A 70 -8.16 -10.34 3.11
N PHE A 71 -8.20 -9.02 3.33
CA PHE A 71 -8.63 -8.05 2.33
C PHE A 71 -7.78 -8.14 1.05
N CYS A 72 -6.45 -8.19 1.17
CA CYS A 72 -5.54 -8.32 0.01
C CYS A 72 -5.67 -9.66 -0.73
N MET A 73 -6.14 -10.72 -0.07
CA MET A 73 -6.37 -12.03 -0.69
C MET A 73 -7.67 -12.08 -1.52
N GLN A 74 -8.58 -11.11 -1.36
CA GLN A 74 -9.77 -11.03 -2.20
C GLN A 74 -9.36 -10.56 -3.60
N LYS A 75 -9.56 -11.45 -4.59
CA LYS A 75 -8.92 -11.42 -5.92
C LYS A 75 -9.13 -10.15 -6.76
N ASP A 76 -10.10 -9.30 -6.41
CA ASP A 76 -10.44 -8.09 -7.17
C ASP A 76 -9.65 -6.83 -6.76
N GLN A 77 -8.72 -6.95 -5.81
CA GLN A 77 -7.98 -5.80 -5.26
C GLN A 77 -6.45 -5.91 -5.41
N LEU A 78 -6.02 -6.91 -6.16
CA LEU A 78 -4.63 -7.10 -6.55
C LEU A 78 -4.37 -6.32 -7.84
N TRP A 79 -3.61 -5.24 -7.73
CA TRP A 79 -3.03 -4.59 -8.90
C TRP A 79 -2.13 -5.57 -9.65
N ARG A 80 -2.42 -5.77 -10.95
CA ARG A 80 -1.49 -6.33 -11.93
C ARG A 80 -0.49 -5.23 -12.29
N VAL A 81 0.70 -5.21 -11.67
CA VAL A 81 1.86 -4.56 -12.32
C VAL A 81 2.15 -5.39 -13.57
N GLY A 82 2.39 -4.71 -14.69
CA GLY A 82 2.61 -5.30 -16.01
C GLY A 82 3.35 -6.62 -16.00
N ARG A 83 2.79 -7.57 -16.74
CA ARG A 83 3.48 -8.76 -17.21
C ARG A 83 4.45 -8.43 -18.38
N ASP A 84 4.75 -7.14 -18.59
CA ASP A 84 5.37 -6.60 -19.81
C ASP A 84 6.64 -5.76 -19.56
N GLN A 85 7.36 -5.97 -18.45
CA GLN A 85 8.71 -5.43 -18.27
C GLN A 85 9.66 -6.46 -17.62
N LEU A 86 9.70 -7.65 -18.21
CA LEU A 86 10.87 -8.52 -18.21
C LEU A 86 10.95 -9.13 -19.62
N SER A 87 11.56 -8.36 -20.52
CA SER A 87 12.16 -8.82 -21.77
C SER A 87 13.56 -8.24 -21.82
#